data_AF-A0AAE9A4K6-F1
#
_entry.id   AF-A0AAE9A4K6-F1
#
_cell.length_a   1.000
_cell.length_b   1.000
_cell.length_c   1.000
_cell.angle_alpha   90.00
_cell.angle_beta   90.00
_cell.angle_gamma   90.00
#
_symmetry.space_group_name_H-M   'P 1'
#
loop_
_entity.id
_entity.type
_entity.pdbx_description
1 polymer ?
#
loop_
_entity_poly.entity_id
_entity_poly.type
_entity_poly.pdbx_seq_one_letter_code
_entity_poly.pdbx_strand_id
1 'polypeptide(L)'
;MVTGTTCNFIIEEDREKPTQETAWKPIYIGGICSFIQTVQFAIFFPSMWPYILTLQPDLKQSSFGIVVAAYSFTQCIFSPFFGYWSNNISQVRLPMIIGFIIMAFGNLVYLSLQFWNDHYLYVMMFSRLIAGAGSGNMSLLRAYASTASTSKDRSKAIACVSGGIDIGSMVGPALQLLFTPLGAEGITTLGLKIDIYTAPALLCLVINTIGLLIVQLAFVEKQIILDSADSSAEEDVPKKKLINPCMIAISVCIMTRFTQQFINTTVESIDVAFTMMMFSFEKEKAVAINATMHTISGAIASVLYLSFIFTGIRKYLKECLYSVISLVIPLVWMLSTYPYNFYKDNVKPMINDLTTVSIWAYYAGFIMVFGVSFSIINITNTTLYSKVVGPRPQGTYQGFYQMAGSFGRMIAPLLMSATYTFFGPRIPWFILIGNFVVIIAAWIVLRKKMVPFEEYEANRVRCSVADTNV
;
A
#
# COMPACT_ATOMS: atom_id res chain seq x y z
N MET A 1 2.05 -14.43 73.06
CA MET A 1 2.63 -15.06 71.84
C MET A 1 1.48 -15.67 71.08
N VAL A 2 1.08 -15.28 69.87
CA VAL A 2 1.60 -14.31 68.90
C VAL A 2 0.36 -13.63 68.30
N THR A 3 0.38 -12.31 68.29
CA THR A 3 -0.60 -11.40 67.70
C THR A 3 -0.64 -11.57 66.18
N GLY A 4 -1.83 -11.73 65.61
CA GLY A 4 -2.05 -11.74 64.17
C GLY A 4 -1.70 -10.39 63.55
N THR A 5 -0.72 -10.38 62.66
CA THR A 5 -0.32 -9.21 61.88
C THR A 5 -1.26 -9.09 60.69
N THR A 6 -2.22 -8.17 60.78
CA THR A 6 -2.99 -7.68 59.64
C THR A 6 -2.02 -6.89 58.74
N CYS A 7 -1.62 -7.46 57.60
CA CYS A 7 -0.94 -6.71 56.55
C CYS A 7 -1.94 -5.71 55.94
N ASN A 8 -1.86 -4.46 56.39
CA ASN A 8 -2.47 -3.33 55.70
C ASN A 8 -1.74 -3.15 54.36
N PHE A 9 -2.40 -3.51 53.26
CA PHE A 9 -2.02 -3.00 51.94
C PHE A 9 -2.33 -1.50 51.92
N ILE A 10 -1.29 -0.69 52.12
CA ILE A 10 -1.32 0.72 51.75
C ILE A 10 -1.32 0.74 50.22
N ILE A 11 -2.43 1.17 49.63
CA ILE A 11 -2.46 1.59 48.23
C ILE A 11 -1.66 2.90 48.22
N GLU A 12 -0.42 2.86 47.73
CA GLU A 12 0.24 4.08 47.26
C GLU A 12 -0.58 4.61 46.07
N GLU A 13 -1.54 5.49 46.38
CA GLU A 13 -1.99 6.51 45.45
C GLU A 13 -0.79 7.43 45.16
N ASP A 14 -0.66 7.86 43.90
CA ASP A 14 0.35 8.82 43.38
C ASP A 14 1.71 8.29 42.87
N ARG A 15 1.70 7.20 42.09
CA ARG A 15 2.50 7.21 40.85
C ARG A 15 1.57 7.46 39.68
N GLU A 16 1.67 8.63 39.04
CA GLU A 16 1.11 8.87 37.71
C GLU A 16 1.56 7.74 36.78
N LYS A 17 0.65 6.78 36.51
CA LYS A 17 0.86 5.81 35.43
C LYS A 17 1.07 6.64 34.17
N PRO A 18 2.16 6.46 33.39
CA PRO A 18 2.30 7.15 32.13
C PRO A 18 1.06 6.83 31.30
N THR A 19 0.24 7.86 31.05
CA THR A 19 -0.92 7.72 30.18
C THR A 19 -0.40 7.17 28.86
N GLN A 20 -0.90 5.99 28.45
CA GLN A 20 -0.58 5.38 27.17
C GLN A 20 -1.20 6.22 26.05
N GLU A 21 -0.64 7.40 25.80
CA GLU A 21 -1.16 8.33 24.80
C GLU A 21 -0.53 8.09 23.44
N THR A 22 -1.36 8.18 22.40
CA THR A 22 -0.94 8.06 21.01
C THR A 22 0.08 9.14 20.65
N ALA A 23 1.23 8.75 20.08
CA ALA A 23 2.29 9.67 19.67
C ALA A 23 1.96 10.37 18.33
N TRP A 24 1.02 11.31 18.36
CA TRP A 24 0.46 11.93 17.16
C TRP A 24 1.46 12.65 16.26
N LYS A 25 2.38 13.46 16.83
CA LYS A 25 3.32 14.25 16.04
C LYS A 25 4.21 13.35 15.14
N PRO A 26 4.89 12.32 15.68
CA PRO A 26 5.61 11.35 14.85
C PRO A 26 4.73 10.59 13.84
N ILE A 27 3.47 10.28 14.17
CA ILE A 27 2.54 9.63 13.23
C ILE A 27 2.23 10.54 12.03
N TYR A 28 1.95 11.82 12.26
CA TYR A 28 1.72 12.78 11.17
C TYR A 28 2.96 12.95 10.30
N ILE A 29 4.14 13.02 10.92
CA ILE A 29 5.42 13.03 10.18
C ILE A 29 5.57 11.76 9.35
N GLY A 30 5.24 10.59 9.91
CA GLY A 30 5.23 9.32 9.18
C GLY A 30 4.26 9.33 7.98
N GLY A 31 3.12 10.00 8.09
CA GLY A 31 2.21 10.25 6.97
C GLY A 31 2.86 11.08 5.86
N ILE A 32 3.54 12.18 6.21
CA ILE A 32 4.28 13.02 5.24
C ILE A 32 5.42 12.24 4.58
N CYS A 33 6.19 11.47 5.35
CA CYS A 33 7.24 10.60 4.80
C CYS A 33 6.66 9.56 3.83
N SER A 34 5.49 8.99 4.14
CA SER A 34 4.80 8.04 3.26
C SER A 34 4.36 8.68 1.94
N PHE A 35 3.86 9.91 2.00
CA PHE A 35 3.53 10.71 0.83
C PHE A 35 4.76 10.95 -0.04
N ILE A 36 5.86 11.45 0.55
CA ILE A 36 7.12 11.72 -0.16
C ILE A 36 7.66 10.45 -0.83
N GLN A 37 7.63 9.30 -0.15
CA GLN A 37 8.11 8.03 -0.72
C GLN A 37 7.24 7.57 -1.89
N THR A 38 5.93 7.73 -1.81
CA THR A 38 5.02 7.24 -2.86
C THR A 38 5.00 8.14 -4.07
N VAL A 39 5.14 9.46 -3.90
CA VAL A 39 5.32 10.41 -5.01
C VAL A 39 6.55 10.05 -5.85
N GLN A 40 7.67 9.70 -5.21
CA GLN A 40 8.90 9.28 -5.90
C GLN A 40 8.69 8.04 -6.77
N PHE A 41 7.82 7.12 -6.34
CA PHE A 41 7.47 5.95 -7.14
C PHE A 41 6.60 6.34 -8.34
N ALA A 42 5.54 7.10 -8.10
CA ALA A 42 4.47 7.26 -9.08
C ALA A 42 4.76 8.31 -10.17
N ILE A 43 5.61 9.30 -9.92
CA ILE A 43 5.92 10.36 -10.89
C ILE A 43 6.53 9.86 -12.20
N PHE A 44 7.21 8.71 -12.17
CA PHE A 44 7.87 8.16 -13.37
C PHE A 44 6.93 7.45 -14.34
N PHE A 45 5.70 7.08 -13.93
CA PHE A 45 4.82 6.28 -14.79
C PHE A 45 4.52 6.91 -16.16
N PRO A 46 4.19 8.21 -16.25
CA PRO A 46 3.88 8.82 -17.54
C PRO A 46 5.12 9.08 -18.43
N SER A 47 6.30 9.24 -17.83
CA SER A 47 7.50 9.73 -18.52
C SER A 47 8.52 8.65 -18.88
N MET A 48 8.58 7.53 -18.14
CA MET A 48 9.65 6.55 -18.29
C MET A 48 9.64 5.83 -19.65
N TRP A 49 8.47 5.49 -20.18
CA TRP A 49 8.35 4.85 -21.50
C TRP A 49 8.71 5.81 -22.65
N PRO A 50 8.14 7.03 -22.74
CA PRO A 50 8.59 8.00 -23.72
C PRO A 50 10.09 8.31 -23.63
N TYR A 51 10.66 8.40 -22.43
CA TYR A 51 12.08 8.68 -22.24
C TYR A 51 12.98 7.65 -22.90
N ILE A 52 12.75 6.36 -22.62
CA ILE A 52 13.60 5.32 -23.21
C ILE A 52 13.45 5.28 -24.74
N LEU A 53 12.29 5.62 -25.29
CA LEU A 53 12.10 5.71 -26.74
C LEU A 53 12.85 6.89 -27.38
N THR A 54 13.07 7.99 -26.64
CA THR A 54 13.94 9.08 -27.13
C THR A 54 15.41 8.68 -27.23
N LEU A 55 15.84 7.69 -26.44
CA LEU A 55 17.21 7.19 -26.41
C LEU A 55 17.39 5.94 -27.29
N GLN A 56 16.36 5.09 -27.38
CA GLN A 56 16.34 3.84 -28.13
C GLN A 56 14.95 3.59 -28.74
N PRO A 57 14.68 4.08 -29.96
CA PRO A 57 13.36 4.01 -30.59
C PRO A 57 12.85 2.59 -30.88
N ASP A 58 13.76 1.64 -31.14
CA ASP A 58 13.41 0.26 -31.56
C ASP A 58 13.03 -0.67 -30.40
N LEU A 59 12.85 -0.14 -29.19
CA LEU A 59 12.62 -0.94 -27.99
C LEU A 59 11.21 -1.54 -27.97
N LYS A 60 11.10 -2.83 -27.66
CA LYS A 60 9.80 -3.50 -27.51
C LYS A 60 9.13 -3.13 -26.18
N GLN A 61 7.81 -2.96 -26.20
CA GLN A 61 7.02 -2.66 -25.00
C GLN A 61 7.14 -3.74 -23.92
N SER A 62 7.36 -5.01 -24.31
CA SER A 62 7.61 -6.11 -23.36
C SER A 62 8.84 -5.88 -22.48
N SER A 63 9.89 -5.25 -23.02
CA SER A 63 11.12 -4.94 -22.29
C SER A 63 10.88 -3.85 -21.23
N PHE A 64 9.98 -2.90 -21.51
CA PHE A 64 9.57 -1.90 -20.53
C PHE A 64 8.75 -2.50 -19.38
N GLY A 65 7.91 -3.51 -19.66
CA GLY A 65 7.20 -4.26 -18.62
C GLY A 65 8.15 -4.86 -17.58
N ILE A 66 9.33 -5.34 -18.00
CA ILE A 66 10.37 -5.86 -17.10
C ILE A 66 10.94 -4.76 -16.19
N VAL A 67 11.16 -3.55 -16.74
CA VAL A 67 11.65 -2.39 -15.96
C VAL A 67 10.66 -2.00 -14.86
N VAL A 68 9.37 -1.98 -15.17
CA VAL A 68 8.31 -1.69 -14.18
C VAL A 68 8.22 -2.81 -13.12
N ALA A 69 8.32 -4.07 -13.55
CA ALA A 69 8.31 -5.22 -12.64
C ALA A 69 9.53 -5.24 -11.70
N ALA A 70 10.69 -4.79 -12.16
CA ALA A 70 11.94 -4.78 -11.41
C ALA A 70 11.83 -3.99 -10.09
N TYR A 71 11.15 -2.83 -10.10
CA TYR A 71 10.88 -2.07 -8.88
C TYR A 71 10.07 -2.88 -7.86
N SER A 72 8.99 -3.52 -8.33
CA SER A 72 8.10 -4.29 -7.47
C SER A 72 8.76 -5.55 -6.93
N PHE A 73 9.63 -6.17 -7.73
CA PHE A 73 10.43 -7.33 -7.33
C PHE A 73 11.35 -7.03 -6.15
N THR A 74 12.15 -5.97 -6.22
CA THR A 74 13.03 -5.61 -5.09
C THR A 74 12.25 -5.09 -3.89
N GLN A 75 11.15 -4.34 -4.10
CA GLN A 75 10.27 -3.95 -2.99
C GLN A 75 9.69 -5.18 -2.26
N CYS A 76 9.35 -6.25 -3.00
CA CYS A 76 8.85 -7.52 -2.46
C CYS A 76 9.89 -8.19 -1.53
N ILE A 77 11.17 -8.19 -1.91
CA ILE A 77 12.24 -8.82 -1.12
C ILE A 77 12.66 -7.94 0.06
N PHE A 78 12.77 -6.63 -0.16
CA PHE A 78 13.30 -5.71 0.85
C PHE A 78 12.26 -5.31 1.89
N SER A 79 10.95 -5.39 1.62
CA SER A 79 9.96 -5.01 2.64
C SER A 79 9.96 -5.91 3.88
N PRO A 80 10.02 -7.26 3.79
CA PRO A 80 10.22 -8.10 4.97
C PRO A 80 11.61 -7.93 5.60
N PHE A 81 12.65 -7.69 4.78
CA PHE A 81 14.01 -7.46 5.26
C PHE A 81 14.09 -6.22 6.16
N PHE A 82 13.58 -5.07 5.70
CA PHE A 82 13.50 -3.86 6.50
C PHE A 82 12.68 -4.09 7.78
N GLY A 83 11.55 -4.79 7.68
CA GLY A 83 10.70 -5.13 8.82
C GLY A 83 11.41 -5.99 9.87
N TYR A 84 12.14 -7.02 9.44
CA TYR A 84 12.95 -7.88 10.29
C TYR A 84 14.11 -7.12 10.92
N TRP A 85 14.84 -6.33 10.13
CA TRP A 85 15.93 -5.52 10.62
C TRP A 85 15.47 -4.52 11.68
N SER A 86 14.38 -3.80 11.42
CA SER A 86 13.77 -2.85 12.37
C SER A 86 13.33 -3.51 13.67
N ASN A 87 12.74 -4.71 13.60
CA ASN A 87 12.36 -5.48 14.77
C ASN A 87 13.58 -5.91 15.60
N ASN A 88 14.68 -6.29 14.96
CA ASN A 88 15.89 -6.74 15.65
C ASN A 88 16.61 -5.61 16.38
N ILE A 89 16.61 -4.40 15.82
CA ILE A 89 17.23 -3.22 16.45
C ILE A 89 16.25 -2.44 17.32
N SER A 90 14.98 -2.86 17.38
CA SER A 90 13.88 -2.17 18.07
C SER A 90 13.69 -0.70 17.69
N GLN A 91 14.06 -0.33 16.47
CA GLN A 91 14.03 1.05 15.96
C GLN A 91 13.56 1.07 14.51
N VAL A 92 12.74 2.07 14.17
CA VAL A 92 12.24 2.32 12.81
C VAL A 92 13.07 3.40 12.10
N ARG A 93 13.62 4.36 12.84
CA ARG A 93 14.28 5.54 12.27
C ARG A 93 15.50 5.19 11.40
N LEU A 94 16.44 4.38 11.90
CA LEU A 94 17.66 4.05 11.16
C LEU A 94 17.37 3.28 9.84
N PRO A 95 16.55 2.21 9.85
CA PRO A 95 16.21 1.50 8.62
C PRO A 95 15.46 2.39 7.62
N MET A 96 14.61 3.30 8.10
CA MET A 96 13.95 4.29 7.24
C MET A 96 14.95 5.25 6.58
N ILE A 97 15.94 5.77 7.32
CA ILE A 97 17.02 6.62 6.78
C ILE A 97 17.77 5.90 5.66
N ILE A 98 18.18 4.64 5.89
CA ILE A 98 18.86 3.84 4.87
C ILE A 98 17.97 3.63 3.64
N GLY A 99 16.67 3.37 3.85
CA GLY A 99 15.70 3.28 2.75
C GLY A 99 15.66 4.54 1.88
N PHE A 100 15.59 5.72 2.49
CA PHE A 100 15.65 7.00 1.76
C PHE A 100 16.95 7.17 0.98
N ILE A 101 18.10 6.86 1.58
CA ILE A 101 19.42 6.95 0.92
C ILE A 101 19.49 6.03 -0.30
N ILE A 102 19.03 4.78 -0.18
CA ILE A 102 18.98 3.83 -1.30
C ILE A 102 18.06 4.37 -2.40
N MET A 103 16.88 4.92 -2.06
CA MET A 103 15.99 5.55 -3.04
C MET A 103 16.65 6.74 -3.75
N ALA A 104 17.35 7.61 -3.02
CA ALA A 104 18.09 8.74 -3.61
C ALA A 104 19.14 8.25 -4.60
N PHE A 105 19.90 7.22 -4.23
CA PHE A 105 20.89 6.61 -5.12
C PHE A 105 20.23 6.05 -6.40
N GLY A 106 19.09 5.39 -6.29
CA GLY A 106 18.33 4.91 -7.45
C GLY A 106 17.89 6.05 -8.39
N ASN A 107 17.44 7.18 -7.83
CA ASN A 107 17.08 8.36 -8.64
C ASN A 107 18.30 9.03 -9.28
N LEU A 108 19.45 9.04 -8.61
CA LEU A 108 20.71 9.52 -9.16
C LEU A 108 21.19 8.66 -10.34
N VAL A 109 21.10 7.33 -10.21
CA VAL A 109 21.39 6.41 -11.32
C VAL A 109 20.46 6.66 -12.49
N TYR A 110 19.17 6.93 -12.25
CA TYR A 110 18.23 7.28 -13.32
C TYR A 110 18.60 8.58 -14.04
N LEU A 111 19.10 9.60 -13.34
CA LEU A 111 19.60 10.83 -13.99
C LEU A 111 20.81 10.58 -14.87
N SER A 112 21.63 9.59 -14.51
CA SER A 112 22.82 9.25 -15.27
C SER A 112 22.52 8.60 -16.62
N LEU A 113 21.27 8.18 -16.89
CA LEU A 113 20.89 7.42 -18.08
C LEU A 113 21.44 8.00 -19.39
N GLN A 114 21.37 9.33 -19.51
CA GLN A 114 21.82 10.07 -20.68
C GLN A 114 23.32 9.92 -21.01
N PHE A 115 24.14 9.43 -20.07
CA PHE A 115 25.58 9.24 -20.24
C PHE A 115 25.95 7.80 -20.65
N TRP A 116 25.02 6.85 -20.59
CA TRP A 116 25.28 5.43 -20.83
C TRP A 116 24.83 4.99 -22.22
N ASN A 117 25.59 5.42 -23.22
CA ASN A 117 25.38 5.02 -24.62
C ASN A 117 25.29 3.48 -24.71
N ASP A 118 24.36 2.99 -25.53
CA ASP A 118 24.09 1.56 -25.78
C ASP A 118 23.59 0.72 -24.59
N HIS A 119 23.41 1.30 -23.40
CA HIS A 119 23.02 0.56 -22.18
C HIS A 119 21.80 1.15 -21.43
N TYR A 120 21.06 2.07 -22.05
CA TYR A 120 19.94 2.80 -21.43
C TYR A 120 18.92 1.91 -20.71
N LEU A 121 18.48 0.81 -21.34
CA LEU A 121 17.50 -0.11 -20.74
C LEU A 121 18.02 -0.74 -19.44
N TYR A 122 19.27 -1.21 -19.46
CA TYR A 122 19.87 -1.91 -18.31
C TYR A 122 20.11 -0.95 -17.16
N VAL A 123 20.59 0.26 -17.44
CA VAL A 123 20.79 1.29 -16.40
C VAL A 123 19.44 1.73 -15.82
N MET A 124 18.40 1.84 -16.66
CA MET A 124 17.05 2.19 -16.20
C MET A 124 16.50 1.10 -15.29
N MET A 125 16.60 -0.17 -15.72
CA MET A 125 16.23 -1.32 -14.91
C MET A 125 16.99 -1.35 -13.57
N PHE A 126 18.31 -1.12 -13.59
CA PHE A 126 19.13 -1.06 -12.39
C PHE A 126 18.70 0.08 -11.44
N SER A 127 18.41 1.26 -11.99
CA SER A 127 17.87 2.39 -11.21
C SER A 127 16.56 2.03 -10.51
N ARG A 128 15.67 1.29 -11.19
CA ARG A 128 14.38 0.83 -10.65
C ARG A 128 14.56 -0.26 -9.59
N LEU A 129 15.49 -1.19 -9.79
CA LEU A 129 15.85 -2.21 -8.79
C LEU A 129 16.30 -1.55 -7.49
N ILE A 130 17.22 -0.59 -7.56
CA ILE A 130 17.73 0.14 -6.39
C ILE A 130 16.60 0.92 -5.71
N ALA A 131 15.85 1.74 -6.47
CA ALA A 131 14.76 2.53 -5.91
C ALA A 131 13.68 1.64 -5.25
N GLY A 132 13.37 0.49 -5.86
CA GLY A 132 12.46 -0.51 -5.33
C GLY A 132 12.97 -1.12 -4.02
N ALA A 133 14.26 -1.44 -3.93
CA ALA A 133 14.87 -1.95 -2.70
C ALA A 133 14.72 -0.93 -1.56
N GLY A 134 15.07 0.33 -1.80
CA GLY A 134 14.93 1.41 -0.82
C GLY A 134 13.48 1.61 -0.37
N SER A 135 12.51 1.52 -1.30
CA SER A 135 11.08 1.68 -1.01
C SER A 135 10.49 0.60 -0.09
N GLY A 136 11.18 -0.51 0.16
CA GLY A 136 10.75 -1.55 1.11
C GLY A 136 10.49 -1.00 2.52
N ASN A 137 11.13 0.12 2.88
CA ASN A 137 10.96 0.81 4.15
C ASN A 137 9.54 1.37 4.39
N MET A 138 8.68 1.51 3.37
CA MET A 138 7.28 1.96 3.53
C MET A 138 6.48 1.09 4.53
N SER A 139 6.84 -0.18 4.64
CA SER A 139 6.25 -1.10 5.63
C SER A 139 6.50 -0.66 7.08
N LEU A 140 7.63 0.00 7.34
CA LEU A 140 8.03 0.45 8.66
C LEU A 140 7.18 1.60 9.18
N LEU A 141 6.71 2.48 8.29
CA LEU A 141 5.81 3.58 8.68
C LEU A 141 4.46 3.05 9.17
N ARG A 142 3.95 1.96 8.57
CA ARG A 142 2.75 1.27 9.07
C ARG A 142 3.02 0.50 10.36
N ALA A 143 4.19 -0.11 10.48
CA ALA A 143 4.61 -0.75 11.72
C ALA A 143 4.66 0.26 12.87
N TYR A 144 5.30 1.40 12.63
CA TYR A 144 5.39 2.50 13.58
C TYR A 144 4.02 3.07 13.93
N ALA A 145 3.14 3.34 12.96
CA ALA A 145 1.79 3.79 13.26
C ALA A 145 1.01 2.78 14.11
N SER A 146 1.29 1.47 13.97
CA SER A 146 0.65 0.41 14.75
C SER A 146 1.18 0.31 16.18
N THR A 147 2.47 0.54 16.40
CA THR A 147 3.13 0.46 17.72
C THR A 147 3.13 1.78 18.48
N ALA A 148 3.03 2.92 17.80
CA ALA A 148 2.98 4.27 18.37
C ALA A 148 1.56 4.78 18.62
N SER A 149 0.53 3.93 18.46
CA SER A 149 -0.86 4.26 18.71
C SER A 149 -1.57 3.25 19.61
N THR A 150 -2.54 3.75 20.36
CA THR A 150 -3.44 2.90 21.18
C THR A 150 -4.38 2.09 20.29
N SER A 151 -4.92 0.99 20.81
CA SER A 151 -5.91 0.15 20.08
C SER A 151 -7.12 0.96 19.57
N LYS A 152 -7.54 1.99 20.33
CA LYS A 152 -8.65 2.91 19.99
C LYS A 152 -8.30 3.88 18.86
N ASP A 153 -7.07 4.40 18.82
CA ASP A 153 -6.64 5.37 17.81
C ASP A 153 -5.96 4.74 16.60
N ARG A 154 -5.67 3.43 16.65
CA ARG A 154 -4.94 2.68 15.62
C ARG A 154 -5.49 2.89 14.22
N SER A 155 -6.81 2.90 14.04
CA SER A 155 -7.44 3.15 12.74
C SER A 155 -7.11 4.54 12.19
N LYS A 156 -7.05 5.57 13.04
CA LYS A 156 -6.67 6.94 12.64
C LYS A 156 -5.17 7.05 12.34
N ALA A 157 -4.32 6.43 13.15
CA ALA A 157 -2.89 6.42 12.92
C ALA A 157 -2.53 5.74 11.57
N ILE A 158 -3.15 4.59 11.31
CA ILE A 158 -2.98 3.86 10.05
C ILE A 158 -3.60 4.62 8.88
N ALA A 159 -4.74 5.29 9.06
CA ALA A 159 -5.32 6.15 8.02
C ALA A 159 -4.41 7.33 7.66
N CYS A 160 -3.67 7.89 8.63
CA CYS A 160 -2.71 8.96 8.37
C CYS A 160 -1.55 8.48 7.47
N VAL A 161 -0.95 7.32 7.80
CA VAL A 161 0.13 6.74 7.00
C VAL A 161 -0.36 6.26 5.64
N SER A 162 -1.46 5.50 5.61
CA SER A 162 -2.02 4.94 4.36
C SER A 162 -2.58 6.03 3.46
N GLY A 163 -3.19 7.08 4.03
CA GLY A 163 -3.62 8.25 3.28
C GLY A 163 -2.45 8.98 2.65
N GLY A 164 -1.32 9.12 3.36
CA GLY A 164 -0.09 9.65 2.77
C GLY A 164 0.36 8.85 1.54
N ILE A 165 0.36 7.51 1.63
CA ILE A 165 0.69 6.61 0.51
C ILE A 165 -0.26 6.86 -0.67
N ASP A 166 -1.56 6.74 -0.44
CA ASP A 166 -2.55 6.77 -1.52
C ASP A 166 -2.62 8.16 -2.17
N ILE A 167 -2.62 9.24 -1.38
CA ILE A 167 -2.57 10.62 -1.91
C ILE A 167 -1.28 10.84 -2.72
N GLY A 168 -0.14 10.33 -2.23
CA GLY A 168 1.14 10.44 -2.93
C GLY A 168 1.15 9.71 -4.28
N SER A 169 0.52 8.52 -4.33
CA SER A 169 0.40 7.74 -5.57
C SER A 169 -0.41 8.47 -6.65
N MET A 170 -1.41 9.24 -6.25
CA MET A 170 -2.23 10.01 -7.17
C MET A 170 -1.57 11.31 -7.62
N VAL A 171 -0.93 12.03 -6.68
CA VAL A 171 -0.29 13.32 -6.94
C VAL A 171 0.97 13.12 -7.78
N GLY A 172 1.67 11.99 -7.62
CA GLY A 172 2.92 11.68 -8.33
C GLY A 172 2.83 11.91 -9.85
N PRO A 173 1.95 11.21 -10.59
CA PRO A 173 1.82 11.40 -12.04
C PRO A 173 1.43 12.83 -12.44
N ALA A 174 0.65 13.55 -11.62
CA ALA A 174 0.28 14.93 -11.90
C ALA A 174 1.48 15.89 -11.80
N LEU A 175 2.43 15.64 -10.89
CA LEU A 175 3.64 16.45 -10.76
C LEU A 175 4.53 16.38 -12.00
N GLN A 176 4.43 15.33 -12.81
CA GLN A 176 5.11 15.23 -14.11
C GLN A 176 4.72 16.38 -15.05
N LEU A 177 3.46 16.85 -14.98
CA LEU A 177 2.93 17.90 -15.85
C LEU A 177 3.60 19.26 -15.61
N LEU A 178 4.17 19.49 -14.41
CA LEU A 178 4.93 20.71 -14.11
C LEU A 178 6.15 20.87 -15.02
N PHE A 179 6.64 19.77 -15.60
CA PHE A 179 7.81 19.76 -16.49
C PHE A 179 7.43 19.81 -17.98
N THR A 180 6.14 19.89 -18.33
CA THR A 180 5.69 20.04 -19.73
C THR A 180 6.36 21.22 -20.44
N PRO A 181 6.54 22.41 -19.81
CA PRO A 181 7.19 23.54 -20.47
C PRO A 181 8.66 23.32 -20.86
N LEU A 182 9.38 22.36 -20.24
CA LEU A 182 10.76 22.02 -20.61
C LEU A 182 10.83 21.30 -21.96
N GLY A 183 9.76 20.57 -22.32
CA GLY A 183 9.73 19.74 -23.53
C GLY A 183 10.81 18.65 -23.55
N ALA A 184 10.95 17.98 -24.71
CA ALA A 184 11.97 16.96 -24.92
C ALA A 184 13.36 17.55 -25.26
N GLU A 185 13.42 18.80 -25.73
CA GLU A 185 14.69 19.49 -25.99
C GLU A 185 15.38 19.89 -24.68
N GLY A 186 14.60 20.36 -23.71
CA GLY A 186 15.10 20.70 -22.37
C GLY A 186 16.14 21.81 -22.37
N ILE A 187 16.89 21.89 -21.28
CA ILE A 187 18.01 22.81 -21.09
C ILE A 187 19.22 22.00 -20.64
N THR A 188 20.37 22.20 -21.29
CA THR A 188 21.63 21.56 -20.88
C THR A 188 22.41 22.49 -19.96
N THR A 189 22.59 22.08 -18.72
CA THR A 189 23.38 22.82 -17.72
C THR A 189 24.41 21.90 -17.08
N LEU A 190 25.67 22.32 -16.98
CA LEU A 190 26.76 21.54 -16.35
C LEU A 190 26.91 20.11 -16.93
N GLY A 191 26.69 19.95 -18.23
CA GLY A 191 26.75 18.64 -18.91
C GLY A 191 25.55 17.72 -18.65
N LEU A 192 24.56 18.16 -17.86
CA LEU A 192 23.31 17.44 -17.62
C LEU A 192 22.19 18.04 -18.46
N LYS A 193 21.58 17.24 -19.33
CA LYS A 193 20.35 17.62 -20.05
C LYS A 193 19.16 17.48 -19.11
N ILE A 194 18.51 18.61 -18.81
CA ILE A 194 17.31 18.69 -18.00
C ILE A 194 16.12 18.89 -18.93
N ASP A 195 15.42 17.80 -19.22
CA ASP A 195 14.22 17.79 -20.05
C ASP A 195 13.01 17.26 -19.26
N ILE A 196 11.86 17.16 -19.92
CA ILE A 196 10.64 16.60 -19.33
C ILE A 196 10.84 15.20 -18.72
N TYR A 197 11.86 14.44 -19.14
CA TYR A 197 12.09 13.07 -18.70
C TYR A 197 13.09 12.96 -17.54
N THR A 198 14.08 13.84 -17.49
CA THR A 198 15.10 13.85 -16.42
C THR A 198 14.73 14.74 -15.24
N ALA A 199 13.98 15.83 -15.45
CA ALA A 199 13.53 16.74 -14.39
C ALA A 199 12.73 16.04 -13.24
N PRO A 200 11.87 15.05 -13.51
CA PRO A 200 11.20 14.28 -12.45
C PRO A 200 12.15 13.61 -11.46
N ALA A 201 13.30 13.11 -11.93
CA ALA A 201 14.29 12.49 -11.06
C ALA A 201 15.04 13.52 -10.20
N LEU A 202 15.28 14.73 -10.72
CA LEU A 202 15.80 15.85 -9.91
C LEU A 202 14.81 16.24 -8.82
N LEU A 203 13.52 16.37 -9.14
CA LEU A 203 12.49 16.62 -8.14
C LEU A 203 12.45 15.50 -7.09
N CYS A 204 12.56 14.23 -7.52
CA CYS A 204 12.64 13.09 -6.62
C CYS A 204 13.83 13.19 -5.65
N LEU A 205 15.01 13.63 -6.11
CA LEU A 205 16.15 13.86 -5.24
C LEU A 205 15.86 14.95 -4.21
N VAL A 206 15.30 16.08 -4.63
CA VAL A 206 14.94 17.19 -3.72
C VAL A 206 13.95 16.73 -2.66
N ILE A 207 12.84 16.10 -3.04
CA ILE A 207 11.84 15.61 -2.07
C ILE A 207 12.40 14.49 -1.19
N ASN A 208 13.31 13.66 -1.70
CA ASN A 208 13.99 12.64 -0.91
C ASN A 208 14.90 13.28 0.16
N THR A 209 15.69 14.29 -0.21
CA THR A 209 16.52 15.06 0.73
C THR A 209 15.65 15.73 1.80
N ILE A 210 14.53 16.35 1.42
CA ILE A 210 13.56 16.91 2.37
C ILE A 210 13.02 15.82 3.30
N GLY A 211 12.64 14.66 2.76
CA GLY A 211 12.19 13.50 3.55
C GLY A 211 13.25 13.02 4.55
N LEU A 212 14.52 12.95 4.12
CA LEU A 212 15.65 12.57 4.96
C LEU A 212 15.86 13.58 6.10
N LEU A 213 15.80 14.88 5.80
CA LEU A 213 15.91 15.95 6.80
C LEU A 213 14.75 15.90 7.80
N ILE A 214 13.52 15.66 7.34
CA ILE A 214 12.36 15.50 8.22
C ILE A 214 12.55 14.30 9.17
N VAL A 215 13.03 13.17 8.66
CA VAL A 215 13.31 11.98 9.48
C VAL A 215 14.45 12.24 10.48
N GLN A 216 15.49 12.96 10.07
CA GLN A 216 16.62 13.25 10.93
C GLN A 216 16.29 14.29 12.01
N LEU A 217 15.53 15.34 11.69
CA LEU A 217 15.34 16.49 12.59
C LEU A 217 14.02 16.43 13.38
N ALA A 218 12.97 15.84 12.79
CA ALA A 218 11.62 15.93 13.35
C ALA A 218 11.04 14.59 13.82
N PHE A 219 11.51 13.46 13.27
CA PHE A 219 10.99 12.13 13.62
C PHE A 219 11.64 11.61 14.91
N VAL A 220 10.99 11.90 16.03
CA VAL A 220 11.33 11.33 17.35
C VAL A 220 10.49 10.08 17.59
N GLU A 221 11.16 8.93 17.63
CA GLU A 221 10.50 7.65 17.81
C GLU A 221 9.98 7.50 19.25
N LYS A 222 8.68 7.22 19.39
CA LYS A 222 8.04 6.84 20.66
C LYS A 222 7.19 5.60 20.42
N GLN A 223 7.54 4.49 21.04
CA GLN A 223 6.78 3.25 20.96
C GLN A 223 5.90 3.12 22.21
N ILE A 224 4.62 2.73 22.04
CA ILE A 224 3.68 2.44 23.13
C ILE A 224 3.72 0.94 23.47
N ILE A 225 4.76 0.22 23.05
CA ILE A 225 4.91 -1.16 23.52
C ILE A 225 5.00 -1.05 25.03
N LEU A 226 4.07 -1.74 25.70
CA LEU A 226 4.12 -2.00 27.13
C LEU A 226 5.55 -2.44 27.41
N ASP A 227 6.37 -1.52 27.92
CA ASP A 227 7.44 -1.92 28.81
C ASP A 227 6.73 -2.85 29.79
N SER A 228 7.04 -4.14 29.70
CA SER A 228 7.03 -4.97 30.89
C SER A 228 7.65 -4.09 31.95
N ALA A 229 6.82 -3.70 32.92
CA ALA A 229 7.10 -2.90 34.10
C ALA A 229 8.55 -2.46 34.21
N ASP A 230 8.78 -1.15 34.31
CA ASP A 230 9.98 -0.56 34.92
C ASP A 230 11.21 -1.47 34.85
N SER A 231 12.17 -1.17 33.98
CA SER A 231 13.52 -1.74 34.03
C SER A 231 14.29 -1.41 35.35
N SER A 232 13.57 -1.11 36.43
CA SER A 232 13.98 -0.90 37.81
C SER A 232 13.11 -1.64 38.84
N ALA A 233 12.11 -2.45 38.45
CA ALA A 233 11.29 -3.24 39.37
C ALA A 233 11.33 -4.75 39.05
N GLU A 234 12.17 -5.46 39.83
CA GLU A 234 12.19 -6.91 40.07
C GLU A 234 12.48 -7.85 38.88
N GLU A 235 13.68 -8.44 38.90
CA GLU A 235 14.18 -9.46 37.96
C GLU A 235 13.40 -10.81 37.95
N ASP A 236 12.35 -10.97 38.75
CA ASP A 236 11.71 -12.28 38.98
C ASP A 236 10.31 -12.46 38.38
N VAL A 237 9.78 -11.51 37.59
CA VAL A 237 8.52 -11.74 36.87
C VAL A 237 8.81 -12.46 35.54
N PRO A 238 8.42 -13.75 35.36
CA PRO A 238 8.68 -14.46 34.11
C PRO A 238 8.01 -13.71 32.95
N LYS A 239 8.80 -13.29 31.96
CA LYS A 239 8.29 -12.67 30.71
C LYS A 239 7.22 -13.57 30.12
N LYS A 240 5.96 -13.17 30.30
CA LYS A 240 4.80 -13.96 29.87
C LYS A 240 4.90 -14.16 28.36
N LYS A 241 5.24 -15.38 27.93
CA LYS A 241 5.45 -15.72 26.53
C LYS A 241 4.15 -15.47 25.76
N LEU A 242 4.14 -14.43 24.94
CA LEU A 242 3.01 -14.11 24.06
C LEU A 242 2.74 -15.33 23.16
N ILE A 243 1.50 -15.80 23.13
CA ILE A 243 1.08 -16.94 22.30
C ILE A 243 1.24 -16.60 20.82
N ASN A 244 1.27 -17.56 19.89
CA ASN A 244 1.31 -17.25 18.46
C ASN A 244 0.00 -16.56 18.01
N PRO A 245 0.06 -15.52 17.15
CA PRO A 245 -1.14 -14.88 16.64
C PRO A 245 -1.94 -15.85 15.76
N CYS A 246 -3.21 -15.53 15.48
CA CYS A 246 -4.03 -16.33 14.58
C CYS A 246 -3.48 -16.23 13.13
N MET A 247 -2.62 -17.18 12.76
CA MET A 247 -1.97 -17.19 11.44
C MET A 247 -2.99 -17.22 10.29
N ILE A 248 -4.14 -17.85 10.49
CA ILE A 248 -5.22 -17.89 9.51
C ILE A 248 -5.76 -16.48 9.22
N ALA A 249 -6.03 -15.69 10.26
CA ALA A 249 -6.52 -14.32 10.09
C ALA A 249 -5.45 -13.42 9.43
N ILE A 250 -4.19 -13.58 9.82
CA ILE A 250 -3.04 -12.91 9.19
C ILE A 250 -2.98 -13.25 7.69
N SER A 251 -3.08 -14.52 7.32
CA SER A 251 -3.07 -14.97 5.91
C SER A 251 -4.23 -14.36 5.12
N VAL A 252 -5.44 -14.30 5.68
CA VAL A 252 -6.59 -13.65 5.01
C VAL A 252 -6.31 -12.17 4.75
N CYS A 253 -5.79 -11.43 5.72
CA CYS A 253 -5.45 -10.01 5.53
C CYS A 253 -4.34 -9.81 4.48
N ILE A 254 -3.32 -10.67 4.47
CA ILE A 254 -2.24 -10.64 3.47
C ILE A 254 -2.78 -10.94 2.07
N MET A 255 -3.63 -11.96 1.94
CA MET A 255 -4.27 -12.28 0.66
C MET A 255 -5.23 -11.19 0.18
N THR A 256 -5.88 -10.49 1.12
CA THR A 256 -6.71 -9.32 0.82
C THR A 256 -5.86 -8.20 0.23
N ARG A 257 -4.67 -7.95 0.80
CA ARG A 257 -3.73 -6.95 0.27
C ARG A 257 -3.20 -7.32 -1.12
N PHE A 258 -2.87 -8.58 -1.34
CA PHE A 258 -2.54 -9.09 -2.67
C PHE A 258 -3.68 -8.82 -3.65
N THR A 259 -4.91 -9.22 -3.31
CA THR A 259 -6.10 -9.06 -4.14
C THR A 259 -6.32 -7.60 -4.53
N GLN A 260 -6.29 -6.68 -3.56
CA GLN A 260 -6.39 -5.24 -3.78
C GLN A 260 -5.35 -4.71 -4.79
N GLN A 261 -4.08 -5.02 -4.57
CA GLN A 261 -3.03 -4.49 -5.46
C GLN A 261 -3.09 -5.16 -6.84
N PHE A 262 -3.49 -6.42 -6.90
CA PHE A 262 -3.63 -7.18 -8.13
C PHE A 262 -4.70 -6.57 -9.05
N ILE A 263 -5.91 -6.30 -8.55
CA ILE A 263 -6.93 -5.60 -9.36
C ILE A 263 -6.53 -4.17 -9.70
N ASN A 264 -5.89 -3.43 -8.77
CA ASN A 264 -5.42 -2.06 -9.02
C ASN A 264 -4.53 -2.00 -10.25
N THR A 265 -3.49 -2.82 -10.23
CA THR A 265 -2.46 -2.82 -11.26
C THR A 265 -2.95 -3.50 -12.54
N THR A 266 -3.88 -4.44 -12.44
CA THR A 266 -4.56 -5.01 -13.62
C THR A 266 -5.29 -3.91 -14.38
N VAL A 267 -6.17 -3.16 -13.69
CA VAL A 267 -6.97 -2.12 -14.33
C VAL A 267 -6.08 -1.02 -14.87
N GLU A 268 -5.10 -0.55 -14.10
CA GLU A 268 -4.10 0.44 -14.56
C GLU A 268 -3.34 -0.01 -15.83
N SER A 269 -3.13 -1.32 -16.01
CA SER A 269 -2.39 -1.85 -17.17
C SER A 269 -3.23 -1.98 -18.43
N ILE A 270 -4.54 -2.22 -18.31
CA ILE A 270 -5.40 -2.58 -19.46
C ILE A 270 -6.60 -1.64 -19.66
N ASP A 271 -6.86 -0.66 -18.80
CA ASP A 271 -8.05 0.21 -18.87
C ASP A 271 -8.18 0.99 -20.19
N VAL A 272 -7.08 1.56 -20.70
CA VAL A 272 -7.06 2.24 -22.00
C VAL A 272 -7.38 1.25 -23.12
N ALA A 273 -6.74 0.08 -23.14
CA ALA A 273 -7.01 -0.95 -24.13
C ALA A 273 -8.45 -1.48 -24.04
N PHE A 274 -8.97 -1.64 -22.83
CA PHE A 274 -10.32 -2.09 -22.54
C PHE A 274 -11.36 -1.08 -23.03
N THR A 275 -11.19 0.20 -22.73
CA THR A 275 -12.12 1.26 -23.15
C THR A 275 -12.09 1.51 -24.66
N MET A 276 -10.91 1.43 -25.30
CA MET A 276 -10.80 1.44 -26.76
C MET A 276 -11.56 0.28 -27.39
N MET A 277 -11.41 -0.93 -26.83
CA MET A 277 -12.10 -2.13 -27.33
C MET A 277 -13.60 -2.07 -27.07
N MET A 278 -14.03 -1.83 -25.83
CA MET A 278 -15.44 -1.95 -25.42
C MET A 278 -16.32 -0.81 -25.90
N PHE A 279 -15.78 0.41 -25.98
CA PHE A 279 -16.55 1.61 -26.30
C PHE A 279 -16.18 2.22 -27.65
N SER A 280 -15.28 1.56 -28.40
CA SER A 280 -14.78 2.04 -29.71
C SER A 280 -14.26 3.47 -29.64
N PHE A 281 -13.60 3.82 -28.54
CA PHE A 281 -12.99 5.13 -28.37
C PHE A 281 -11.66 5.21 -29.13
N GLU A 282 -11.44 6.35 -29.77
CA GLU A 282 -10.13 6.72 -30.28
C GLU A 282 -9.11 6.79 -29.13
N LYS A 283 -7.84 6.55 -29.44
CA LYS A 283 -6.76 6.42 -28.46
C LYS A 283 -6.66 7.65 -27.57
N GLU A 284 -6.71 8.85 -28.15
CA GLU A 284 -6.60 10.13 -27.47
C GLU A 284 -7.76 10.32 -26.49
N LYS A 285 -8.98 10.03 -26.94
CA LYS A 285 -10.20 10.11 -26.12
C LYS A 285 -10.18 9.08 -24.99
N ALA A 286 -9.74 7.85 -25.25
CA ALA A 286 -9.62 6.80 -24.25
C ALA A 286 -8.61 7.19 -23.15
N VAL A 287 -7.43 7.66 -23.53
CA VAL A 287 -6.41 8.13 -22.56
C VAL A 287 -6.95 9.28 -21.71
N ALA A 288 -7.58 10.29 -22.32
CA ALA A 288 -8.10 11.44 -21.59
C ALA A 288 -9.21 11.07 -20.58
N ILE A 289 -10.15 10.20 -20.97
CA ILE A 289 -11.24 9.78 -20.09
C ILE A 289 -10.72 8.95 -18.92
N ASN A 290 -9.84 7.97 -19.16
CA ASN A 290 -9.28 7.16 -18.07
C ASN A 290 -8.46 8.03 -17.10
N ALA A 291 -7.63 8.96 -17.61
CA ALA A 291 -6.89 9.90 -16.75
C ALA A 291 -7.83 10.75 -15.88
N THR A 292 -8.95 11.21 -16.44
CA THR A 292 -9.99 11.95 -15.71
C THR A 292 -10.62 11.09 -14.62
N MET A 293 -10.91 9.81 -14.90
CA MET A 293 -11.48 8.89 -13.92
C MET A 293 -10.55 8.62 -12.75
N HIS A 294 -9.28 8.33 -13.00
CA HIS A 294 -8.28 8.14 -11.96
C HIS A 294 -8.16 9.39 -11.08
N THR A 295 -8.20 10.58 -11.69
CA THR A 295 -8.19 11.86 -10.97
C THR A 295 -9.42 12.02 -10.05
N ILE A 296 -10.62 11.74 -10.55
CA ILE A 296 -11.86 11.83 -9.76
C ILE A 296 -11.86 10.82 -8.61
N SER A 297 -11.58 9.55 -8.91
CA SER A 297 -11.47 8.48 -7.91
C SER A 297 -10.50 8.88 -6.82
N GLY A 298 -9.34 9.38 -7.21
CA GLY A 298 -8.34 9.80 -6.28
C GLY A 298 -8.77 11.00 -5.42
N ALA A 299 -9.41 12.01 -6.01
CA ALA A 299 -9.92 13.15 -5.24
C ALA A 299 -10.91 12.69 -4.16
N ILE A 300 -11.81 11.76 -4.50
CA ILE A 300 -12.75 11.15 -3.55
C ILE A 300 -11.98 10.37 -2.46
N ALA A 301 -11.00 9.55 -2.85
CA ALA A 301 -10.16 8.81 -1.90
C ALA A 301 -9.45 9.74 -0.92
N SER A 302 -8.90 10.85 -1.41
CA SER A 302 -8.22 11.88 -0.60
C SER A 302 -9.18 12.52 0.40
N VAL A 303 -10.38 12.91 -0.04
CA VAL A 303 -11.43 13.45 0.84
C VAL A 303 -11.84 12.44 1.90
N LEU A 304 -11.96 11.15 1.55
CA LEU A 304 -12.25 10.10 2.52
C LEU A 304 -11.12 9.95 3.53
N TYR A 305 -9.85 9.88 3.12
CA TYR A 305 -8.73 9.80 4.05
C TYR A 305 -8.68 10.98 5.02
N LEU A 306 -8.81 12.21 4.51
CA LEU A 306 -8.86 13.41 5.34
C LEU A 306 -10.05 13.37 6.30
N SER A 307 -11.21 12.91 5.83
CA SER A 307 -12.40 12.73 6.67
C SER A 307 -12.13 11.71 7.79
N PHE A 308 -11.48 10.58 7.52
CA PHE A 308 -11.13 9.59 8.55
C PHE A 308 -10.14 10.13 9.60
N ILE A 309 -9.22 11.01 9.18
CA ILE A 309 -8.19 11.61 10.04
C ILE A 309 -8.79 12.70 10.94
N PHE A 310 -9.60 13.60 10.38
CA PHE A 310 -10.08 14.79 11.07
C PHE A 310 -11.47 14.62 11.70
N THR A 311 -12.29 13.66 11.26
CA THR A 311 -13.63 13.44 11.80
C THR A 311 -13.70 12.23 12.75
N GLY A 312 -14.86 12.05 13.38
CA GLY A 312 -15.18 10.92 14.25
C GLY A 312 -15.70 9.66 13.54
N ILE A 313 -15.78 9.65 12.19
CA ILE A 313 -16.41 8.57 11.40
C ILE A 313 -15.85 7.18 11.76
N ARG A 314 -14.54 7.11 12.05
CA ARG A 314 -13.85 5.86 12.44
C ARG A 314 -14.49 5.12 13.62
N LYS A 315 -15.18 5.81 14.53
CA LYS A 315 -15.84 5.19 15.69
C LYS A 315 -16.98 4.24 15.29
N TYR A 316 -17.53 4.41 14.09
CA TYR A 316 -18.64 3.62 13.56
C TYR A 316 -18.19 2.51 12.62
N LEU A 317 -16.90 2.46 12.25
CA LEU A 317 -16.37 1.42 11.37
C LEU A 317 -16.01 0.16 12.16
N LYS A 318 -16.85 -0.86 11.99
CA LYS A 318 -16.52 -2.24 12.35
C LYS A 318 -15.60 -2.82 11.28
N GLU A 319 -14.32 -3.00 11.57
CA GLU A 319 -13.29 -3.29 10.56
C GLU A 319 -13.65 -4.51 9.71
N CYS A 320 -14.07 -5.62 10.33
CA CYS A 320 -14.42 -6.85 9.61
C CYS A 320 -15.63 -6.67 8.67
N LEU A 321 -16.69 -5.99 9.12
CA LEU A 321 -17.88 -5.76 8.30
C LEU A 321 -17.56 -4.88 7.09
N TYR A 322 -16.86 -3.77 7.31
CA TYR A 322 -16.52 -2.84 6.24
C TYR A 322 -15.47 -3.40 5.29
N SER A 323 -14.54 -4.26 5.75
CA SER A 323 -13.65 -5.00 4.86
C SER A 323 -14.41 -5.90 3.89
N VAL A 324 -15.46 -6.61 4.35
CA VAL A 324 -16.31 -7.44 3.47
C VAL A 324 -17.11 -6.58 2.50
N ILE A 325 -17.78 -5.53 2.98
CA ILE A 325 -18.55 -4.61 2.11
C ILE A 325 -17.65 -4.04 1.01
N SER A 326 -16.43 -3.62 1.35
CA SER A 326 -15.48 -3.08 0.39
C SER A 326 -14.86 -4.11 -0.55
N LEU A 327 -14.98 -5.41 -0.29
CA LEU A 327 -14.63 -6.47 -1.26
C LEU A 327 -15.79 -6.77 -2.21
N VAL A 328 -17.04 -6.66 -1.74
CA VAL A 328 -18.23 -6.92 -2.55
C VAL A 328 -18.40 -5.87 -3.65
N ILE A 329 -18.09 -4.59 -3.38
CA ILE A 329 -18.23 -3.51 -4.37
C ILE A 329 -17.42 -3.78 -5.66
N PRO A 330 -16.11 -4.10 -5.61
CA PRO A 330 -15.35 -4.50 -6.79
C PRO A 330 -15.89 -5.76 -7.47
N LEU A 331 -16.35 -6.75 -6.70
CA LEU A 331 -16.95 -7.96 -7.29
C LEU A 331 -18.19 -7.63 -8.11
N VAL A 332 -19.09 -6.79 -7.58
CA VAL A 332 -20.30 -6.34 -8.29
C VAL A 332 -19.93 -5.55 -9.54
N TRP A 333 -18.93 -4.67 -9.46
CA TRP A 333 -18.44 -3.93 -10.63
C TRP A 333 -17.88 -4.85 -11.72
N MET A 334 -17.07 -5.84 -11.36
CA MET A 334 -16.52 -6.80 -12.33
C MET A 334 -17.61 -7.70 -12.92
N LEU A 335 -18.59 -8.11 -12.11
CA LEU A 335 -19.73 -8.89 -12.60
C LEU A 335 -20.61 -8.07 -13.53
N SER A 336 -20.85 -6.79 -13.25
CA SER A 336 -21.65 -5.92 -14.12
C SER A 336 -20.93 -5.55 -15.41
N THR A 337 -19.59 -5.51 -15.37
CA THR A 337 -18.73 -5.19 -16.51
C THR A 337 -18.18 -6.41 -17.25
N TYR A 338 -18.64 -7.61 -16.91
CA TYR A 338 -18.29 -8.83 -17.64
C TYR A 338 -19.07 -8.87 -18.97
N PRO A 339 -18.42 -9.06 -20.13
CA PRO A 339 -19.10 -9.07 -21.43
C PRO A 339 -19.82 -10.41 -21.67
N TYR A 340 -20.99 -10.58 -21.04
CA TYR A 340 -21.85 -11.75 -21.18
C TYR A 340 -22.53 -11.85 -22.54
N ASN A 341 -22.68 -13.07 -23.03
CA ASN A 341 -23.33 -13.39 -24.31
C ASN A 341 -24.79 -12.92 -24.44
N PHE A 342 -25.46 -12.50 -23.35
CA PHE A 342 -26.84 -12.00 -23.39
C PHE A 342 -26.97 -10.52 -23.75
N TYR A 343 -25.86 -9.76 -23.75
CA TYR A 343 -25.88 -8.36 -24.18
C TYR A 343 -26.09 -8.28 -25.69
N LYS A 344 -26.95 -7.35 -26.14
CA LYS A 344 -27.44 -7.30 -27.53
C LYS A 344 -26.44 -6.70 -28.52
N ASP A 345 -25.59 -5.81 -28.05
CA ASP A 345 -24.67 -5.04 -28.89
C ASP A 345 -23.29 -5.71 -28.90
N ASN A 346 -22.69 -5.82 -30.08
CA ASN A 346 -21.34 -6.36 -30.24
C ASN A 346 -20.31 -5.23 -30.40
N VAL A 347 -19.08 -5.52 -29.96
CA VAL A 347 -17.93 -4.63 -30.13
C VAL A 347 -17.63 -4.44 -31.62
N LYS A 348 -17.34 -3.20 -32.02
CA LYS A 348 -16.94 -2.85 -33.40
C LYS A 348 -15.40 -2.75 -33.48
N PRO A 349 -14.70 -3.47 -34.39
CA PRO A 349 -15.20 -4.40 -35.42
C PRO A 349 -15.36 -5.85 -34.93
N MET A 350 -16.30 -6.57 -35.57
CA MET A 350 -16.89 -7.88 -35.22
C MET A 350 -15.95 -9.11 -35.36
N ILE A 351 -14.67 -9.02 -34.99
CA ILE A 351 -13.73 -10.14 -35.19
C ILE A 351 -13.95 -11.26 -34.15
N ASN A 352 -14.57 -10.94 -33.00
CA ASN A 352 -14.95 -11.91 -31.97
C ASN A 352 -16.40 -11.62 -31.51
N ASP A 353 -17.19 -12.65 -31.18
CA ASP A 353 -18.55 -12.56 -30.59
C ASP A 353 -18.52 -11.97 -29.16
N LEU A 354 -17.97 -10.76 -29.05
CA LEU A 354 -17.75 -10.03 -27.83
C LEU A 354 -18.80 -8.93 -27.72
N THR A 355 -19.63 -9.07 -26.70
CA THR A 355 -20.70 -8.13 -26.41
C THR A 355 -20.18 -6.89 -25.69
N THR A 356 -20.78 -5.73 -25.96
CA THR A 356 -20.45 -4.49 -25.26
C THR A 356 -20.99 -4.49 -23.84
N VAL A 357 -20.39 -3.63 -23.01
CA VAL A 357 -20.75 -3.42 -21.62
C VAL A 357 -21.35 -2.01 -21.48
N SER A 358 -22.19 -1.79 -20.47
CA SER A 358 -22.68 -0.44 -20.18
C SER A 358 -21.53 0.49 -19.77
N ILE A 359 -21.35 1.56 -20.54
CA ILE A 359 -20.34 2.60 -20.28
C ILE A 359 -20.49 3.23 -18.89
N TRP A 360 -21.74 3.48 -18.46
CA TRP A 360 -22.04 4.05 -17.15
C TRP A 360 -21.77 3.06 -16.02
N ALA A 361 -22.04 1.77 -16.22
CA ALA A 361 -21.72 0.74 -15.23
C ALA A 361 -20.19 0.65 -15.03
N TYR A 362 -19.41 0.75 -16.11
CA TYR A 362 -17.96 0.76 -16.03
C TYR A 362 -17.45 2.00 -15.29
N TYR A 363 -17.85 3.20 -15.69
CA TYR A 363 -17.33 4.45 -15.11
C TYR A 363 -17.81 4.73 -13.68
N ALA A 364 -19.10 4.59 -13.40
CA ALA A 364 -19.61 4.79 -12.05
C ALA A 364 -19.04 3.73 -11.09
N GLY A 365 -18.96 2.47 -11.54
CA GLY A 365 -18.38 1.40 -10.75
C GLY A 365 -16.89 1.56 -10.51
N PHE A 366 -16.12 2.03 -11.51
CA PHE A 366 -14.70 2.34 -11.33
C PHE A 366 -14.49 3.39 -10.23
N ILE A 367 -15.24 4.49 -10.26
CA ILE A 367 -15.14 5.56 -9.25
C ILE A 367 -15.50 5.02 -7.85
N MET A 368 -16.54 4.21 -7.76
CA MET A 368 -16.93 3.55 -6.51
C MET A 368 -15.86 2.60 -5.99
N VAL A 369 -15.22 1.83 -6.87
CA VAL A 369 -14.18 0.86 -6.52
C VAL A 369 -12.91 1.56 -6.05
N PHE A 370 -12.33 2.41 -6.88
CA PHE A 370 -11.01 3.01 -6.64
C PHE A 370 -11.08 4.25 -5.75
N GLY A 371 -12.18 4.99 -5.77
CA GLY A 371 -12.35 6.18 -4.94
C GLY A 371 -12.88 5.90 -3.54
N VAL A 372 -13.81 4.96 -3.39
CA VAL A 372 -14.47 4.70 -2.09
C VAL A 372 -14.05 3.37 -1.49
N SER A 373 -14.26 2.29 -2.23
CA SER A 373 -14.08 0.94 -1.72
C SER A 373 -12.64 0.66 -1.30
N PHE A 374 -11.70 1.04 -2.15
CA PHE A 374 -10.26 0.83 -1.93
C PHE A 374 -9.73 1.60 -0.73
N SER A 375 -10.15 2.85 -0.55
CA SER A 375 -9.74 3.65 0.60
C SER A 375 -10.24 3.02 1.91
N ILE A 376 -11.50 2.58 1.95
CA ILE A 376 -12.08 1.95 3.15
C ILE A 376 -11.38 0.62 3.46
N ILE A 377 -11.16 -0.23 2.46
CA ILE A 377 -10.51 -1.53 2.70
C ILE A 377 -9.03 -1.39 3.05
N ASN A 378 -8.32 -0.39 2.51
CA ASN A 378 -6.92 -0.14 2.86
C ASN A 378 -6.79 0.25 4.34
N ILE A 379 -7.71 1.07 4.86
CA ILE A 379 -7.76 1.42 6.29
C ILE A 379 -8.17 0.21 7.13
N THR A 380 -9.31 -0.41 6.81
CA THR A 380 -9.90 -1.47 7.66
C THR A 380 -9.06 -2.73 7.69
N ASN A 381 -8.55 -3.20 6.54
CA ASN A 381 -7.70 -4.40 6.47
C ASN A 381 -6.37 -4.19 7.20
N THR A 382 -5.71 -3.04 7.01
CA THR A 382 -4.43 -2.74 7.69
C THR A 382 -4.62 -2.56 9.21
N THR A 383 -5.73 -1.95 9.62
CA THR A 383 -6.09 -1.80 11.03
C THR A 383 -6.40 -3.16 11.67
N LEU A 384 -7.20 -3.98 11.02
CA LEU A 384 -7.52 -5.31 11.53
C LEU A 384 -6.27 -6.18 11.59
N TYR A 385 -5.44 -6.14 10.54
CA TYR A 385 -4.17 -6.86 10.50
C TYR A 385 -3.27 -6.54 11.70
N SER A 386 -3.06 -5.25 11.97
CA SER A 386 -2.25 -4.80 13.11
C SER A 386 -2.89 -5.18 14.46
N LYS A 387 -4.23 -5.11 14.60
CA LYS A 387 -4.96 -5.58 15.79
C LYS A 387 -4.87 -7.09 16.01
N VAL A 388 -4.87 -7.89 14.95
CA VAL A 388 -4.69 -9.36 15.01
C VAL A 388 -3.26 -9.71 15.41
N VAL A 389 -2.26 -8.99 14.88
CA VAL A 389 -0.85 -9.14 15.27
C VAL A 389 -0.62 -8.72 16.73
N GLY A 390 -1.37 -7.72 17.22
CA GLY A 390 -1.37 -7.31 18.62
C GLY A 390 -0.07 -6.61 19.05
N PRO A 391 0.43 -6.83 20.27
CA PRO A 391 1.59 -6.13 20.83
C PRO A 391 2.95 -6.65 20.31
N ARG A 392 2.93 -7.62 19.39
CA ARG A 392 4.15 -8.22 18.83
C ARG A 392 4.91 -7.21 17.95
N PRO A 393 6.21 -7.41 17.71
CA PRO A 393 6.99 -6.57 16.81
C PRO A 393 6.36 -6.48 15.41
N GLN A 394 5.75 -5.34 15.08
CA GLN A 394 4.92 -5.14 13.89
C GLN A 394 5.74 -5.06 12.59
N GLY A 395 7.06 -4.79 12.66
CA GLY A 395 7.93 -4.57 11.49
C GLY A 395 7.86 -5.70 10.47
N THR A 396 8.24 -6.91 10.86
CA THR A 396 8.23 -8.10 9.99
C THR A 396 6.85 -8.41 9.42
N TYR A 397 5.79 -8.31 10.23
CA TYR A 397 4.42 -8.55 9.79
C TYR A 397 3.99 -7.54 8.72
N GLN A 398 4.20 -6.24 8.97
CA GLN A 398 3.91 -5.19 7.99
C GLN A 398 4.78 -5.30 6.72
N GLY A 399 6.00 -5.84 6.87
CA GLY A 399 6.89 -6.19 5.77
C GLY A 399 6.31 -7.28 4.86
N PHE A 400 5.79 -8.37 5.42
CA PHE A 400 5.07 -9.43 4.68
C PHE A 400 3.76 -8.92 4.07
N TYR A 401 3.04 -8.05 4.78
CA TYR A 401 1.84 -7.40 4.25
C TYR A 401 2.15 -6.54 3.02
N GLN A 402 3.25 -5.75 3.06
CA GLN A 402 3.72 -4.99 1.89
C GLN A 402 4.13 -5.92 0.75
N MET A 403 4.87 -6.99 1.06
CA MET A 403 5.38 -7.96 0.11
C MET A 403 4.26 -8.53 -0.77
N ALA A 404 3.15 -8.94 -0.16
CA ALA A 404 2.00 -9.46 -0.89
C ALA A 404 1.39 -8.45 -1.87
N GLY A 405 1.34 -7.16 -1.49
CA GLY A 405 0.97 -6.10 -2.42
C GLY A 405 1.95 -5.99 -3.59
N SER A 406 3.25 -5.84 -3.30
CA SER A 406 4.29 -5.73 -4.33
C SER A 406 4.31 -6.93 -5.29
N PHE A 407 4.08 -8.14 -4.77
CA PHE A 407 3.96 -9.36 -5.56
C PHE A 407 2.76 -9.31 -6.51
N GLY A 408 1.60 -8.85 -6.04
CA GLY A 408 0.44 -8.61 -6.88
C GLY A 408 0.71 -7.59 -7.99
N ARG A 409 1.40 -6.49 -7.66
CA ARG A 409 1.82 -5.45 -8.64
C ARG A 409 2.79 -5.98 -9.69
N MET A 410 3.68 -6.89 -9.31
CA MET A 410 4.66 -7.49 -10.21
C MET A 410 4.00 -8.44 -11.22
N ILE A 411 3.07 -9.29 -10.78
CA ILE A 411 2.47 -10.34 -11.60
C ILE A 411 1.30 -9.82 -12.45
N ALA A 412 0.50 -8.89 -11.93
CA ALA A 412 -0.73 -8.44 -12.58
C ALA A 412 -0.52 -7.96 -14.03
N PRO A 413 0.40 -7.04 -14.36
CA PRO A 413 0.58 -6.57 -15.74
C PRO A 413 0.98 -7.71 -16.68
N LEU A 414 1.88 -8.58 -16.25
CA LEU A 414 2.42 -9.67 -17.07
C LEU A 414 1.33 -10.69 -17.40
N LEU A 415 0.60 -11.15 -16.40
CA LEU A 415 -0.46 -12.13 -16.58
C LEU A 415 -1.66 -11.54 -17.33
N MET A 416 -2.08 -10.33 -16.96
CA MET A 416 -3.30 -9.73 -17.48
C MET A 416 -3.12 -9.17 -18.88
N SER A 417 -1.98 -8.55 -19.19
CA SER A 417 -1.70 -8.10 -20.57
C SER A 417 -1.57 -9.29 -21.53
N ALA A 418 -0.91 -10.37 -21.11
CA ALA A 418 -0.81 -11.59 -21.92
C ALA A 418 -2.19 -12.22 -22.16
N THR A 419 -2.97 -12.45 -21.10
CA THR A 419 -4.31 -13.05 -21.24
C THR A 419 -5.28 -12.16 -22.01
N TYR A 420 -5.19 -10.83 -21.84
CA TYR A 420 -5.97 -9.87 -22.62
C TYR A 420 -5.63 -9.93 -24.11
N THR A 421 -4.35 -10.05 -24.45
CA THR A 421 -3.89 -10.11 -25.85
C THR A 421 -4.34 -11.40 -26.55
N PHE A 422 -4.24 -12.55 -25.87
CA PHE A 422 -4.57 -13.84 -26.48
C PHE A 422 -6.05 -14.21 -26.44
N PHE A 423 -6.76 -13.82 -25.38
CA PHE A 423 -8.14 -14.28 -25.13
C PHE A 423 -9.15 -13.13 -25.01
N GLY A 424 -8.72 -11.89 -25.18
CA GLY A 424 -9.56 -10.72 -24.98
C GLY A 424 -9.92 -10.48 -23.50
N PRO A 425 -10.89 -9.60 -23.23
CA PRO A 425 -11.19 -9.10 -21.88
C PRO A 425 -11.93 -10.10 -20.98
N ARG A 426 -12.53 -11.16 -21.55
CA ARG A 426 -13.28 -12.17 -20.77
C ARG A 426 -12.41 -12.90 -19.75
N ILE A 427 -11.20 -13.31 -20.14
CA ILE A 427 -10.31 -14.10 -19.28
C ILE A 427 -9.73 -13.26 -18.13
N PRO A 428 -9.18 -12.05 -18.35
CA PRO A 428 -8.75 -11.18 -17.26
C PRO A 428 -9.85 -10.93 -16.22
N TRP A 429 -11.08 -10.60 -16.66
CA TRP A 429 -12.21 -10.41 -15.75
C TRP A 429 -12.58 -11.68 -15.00
N PHE A 430 -12.56 -12.84 -15.67
CA PHE A 430 -12.84 -14.13 -15.01
C PHE A 430 -11.82 -14.44 -13.91
N ILE A 431 -10.53 -14.21 -14.15
CA ILE A 431 -9.46 -14.39 -13.15
C ILE A 431 -9.72 -13.47 -11.94
N LEU A 432 -10.05 -12.19 -12.18
CA LEU A 432 -10.31 -11.23 -11.11
C LEU A 432 -11.56 -11.59 -10.30
N ILE A 433 -12.66 -11.99 -10.96
CA ILE A 433 -13.90 -12.43 -10.31
C ILE A 433 -13.60 -13.65 -9.43
N GLY A 434 -12.89 -14.66 -9.93
CA GLY A 434 -12.50 -15.83 -9.16
C GLY A 434 -11.67 -15.47 -7.92
N ASN A 435 -10.70 -14.55 -8.08
CA ASN A 435 -9.88 -14.07 -6.97
C ASN A 435 -10.72 -13.37 -5.87
N PHE A 436 -11.66 -12.51 -6.27
CA PHE A 436 -12.56 -11.83 -5.34
C PHE A 436 -13.56 -12.76 -4.65
N VAL A 437 -14.12 -13.74 -5.38
CA VAL A 437 -15.03 -14.75 -4.79
C VAL A 437 -14.31 -15.55 -3.72
N VAL A 438 -13.09 -16.01 -3.99
CA VAL A 438 -12.30 -16.79 -3.02
C VAL A 438 -11.98 -15.97 -1.77
N ILE A 439 -11.53 -14.71 -1.91
CA ILE A 439 -11.20 -13.90 -0.73
C ILE A 439 -12.46 -13.53 0.07
N ILE A 440 -13.57 -13.18 -0.58
CA ILE A 440 -14.84 -12.89 0.11
C ILE A 440 -15.33 -14.12 0.87
N ALA A 441 -15.30 -15.31 0.24
CA ALA A 441 -15.66 -16.55 0.90
C ALA A 441 -14.77 -16.81 2.13
N ALA A 442 -13.45 -16.58 2.02
CA ALA A 442 -12.52 -16.71 3.14
C ALA A 442 -12.88 -15.76 4.30
N TRP A 443 -13.22 -14.50 4.02
CA TRP A 443 -13.67 -13.55 5.05
C TRP A 443 -14.98 -13.99 5.73
N ILE A 444 -15.95 -14.48 4.96
CA ILE A 444 -17.25 -14.92 5.50
C ILE A 444 -17.08 -16.16 6.39
N VAL A 445 -16.36 -17.18 5.91
CA VAL A 445 -16.14 -18.45 6.62
C VAL A 445 -15.29 -18.23 7.87
N LEU A 446 -14.25 -17.40 7.77
CA LEU A 446 -13.28 -17.19 8.84
C LEU A 446 -13.63 -16.00 9.74
N ARG A 447 -14.81 -15.39 9.58
CA ARG A 447 -15.24 -14.18 10.32
C ARG A 447 -15.05 -14.26 11.84
N LYS A 448 -15.26 -15.44 12.44
CA LYS A 448 -15.11 -15.67 13.89
C LYS A 448 -13.64 -15.62 14.34
N LYS A 449 -12.70 -15.87 13.43
CA LYS A 449 -11.25 -15.79 13.67
C LYS A 449 -10.69 -14.39 13.40
N MET A 450 -11.42 -13.54 12.68
CA MET A 450 -11.04 -12.17 12.32
C MET A 450 -11.32 -11.18 13.48
N VAL A 451 -10.81 -11.49 14.67
CA VAL A 451 -11.00 -10.69 15.88
C VAL A 451 -9.66 -10.10 16.36
N PRO A 452 -9.67 -8.91 17.01
CA PRO A 452 -8.48 -8.34 17.63
C PRO A 452 -7.83 -9.30 18.64
N PHE A 453 -6.52 -9.14 18.85
CA PHE A 453 -5.75 -9.97 19.77
C PHE A 453 -6.31 -9.98 21.20
N GLU A 454 -6.72 -8.82 21.73
CA GLU A 454 -7.29 -8.68 23.08
C GLU A 454 -8.56 -9.53 23.25
N GLU A 455 -9.45 -9.51 22.24
CA GLU A 455 -10.67 -10.30 22.22
C GLU A 455 -10.38 -11.80 22.04
N TYR A 456 -9.40 -12.13 21.21
CA TYR A 456 -8.93 -13.50 21.01
C TYR A 456 -8.37 -14.12 22.31
N GLU A 457 -7.54 -13.37 23.04
CA GLU A 457 -7.02 -13.81 24.34
C GLU A 457 -8.13 -13.94 25.38
N ALA A 458 -9.05 -12.97 25.47
CA ALA A 458 -10.16 -13.01 26.41
C ALA A 458 -11.07 -14.24 26.18
N ASN A 459 -11.42 -14.53 24.92
CA ASN A 459 -12.24 -15.69 24.57
C ASN A 459 -11.55 -17.02 24.90
N ARG A 460 -10.23 -17.09 24.72
CA ARG A 460 -9.45 -18.28 25.08
C ARG A 460 -9.40 -18.49 26.59
N VAL A 461 -9.14 -17.43 27.37
CA VAL A 461 -9.10 -17.53 28.84
C VAL A 461 -10.45 -18.01 29.36
N ARG A 462 -11.56 -17.51 28.82
CA ARG A 462 -12.92 -17.99 29.16
C ARG A 462 -13.10 -19.48 28.87
N CYS A 463 -12.65 -19.98 27.71
CA CYS A 463 -12.75 -21.41 27.38
C CYS A 463 -11.89 -22.27 28.32
N SER A 464 -10.65 -21.86 28.61
CA SER A 464 -9.76 -22.60 29.51
C SER A 464 -10.32 -22.71 30.93
N VAL A 465 -10.98 -21.66 31.43
CA VAL A 465 -11.61 -21.66 32.76
C VAL A 465 -12.86 -22.53 32.77
N ALA A 466 -13.58 -22.65 31.65
CA ALA A 466 -14.70 -23.57 31.53
C ALA A 466 -14.24 -25.04 31.55
N ASP A 467 -13.13 -25.36 30.90
CA ASP A 467 -12.59 -26.73 30.83
C ASP A 467 -11.98 -27.23 32.15
N THR A 468 -11.54 -26.33 33.05
CA THR A 468 -11.02 -26.70 34.38
C THR A 468 -12.09 -26.80 35.48
N ASN A 469 -13.33 -26.38 35.20
CA ASN A 469 -14.45 -26.45 36.13
C ASN A 469 -15.39 -27.64 35.84
N VAL A 470 -14.98 -28.54 34.95
CA VAL A 470 -15.61 -29.84 34.65
C VAL A 470 -14.63 -30.92 35.09
#